data_AF-A0A7J7J0D7-F1
#
_entry.id   AF-A0A7J7J0D7-F1
#
_cell.length_a   1.000
_cell.length_b   1.000
_cell.length_c   1.000
_cell.angle_alpha   90.00
_cell.angle_beta   90.00
_cell.angle_gamma   90.00
#
_symmetry.space_group_name_H-M   'P 1'
#
loop_
_entity.id
_entity.type
_entity.pdbx_description
1 polymer ?
#
loop_
_entity_poly.entity_id
_entity_poly.type
_entity_poly.pdbx_seq_one_letter_code
_entity_poly.pdbx_strand_id
1 'polypeptide(L)'
;MQKRGISFTCLQRDSHDQCKTVFIGLVIVNLQPTIPIMSGKDRINIFPSPMAQTQMKLRLKGAQKGHSLLKKKSDALTLRFRAVLKKIIDTKVAMGDVMKEASFSLAEAKFAAGDLNHMVIQNVSKAQTKVRTRKDNVAGVALPIFEDYQDGSDCKYRCHCDCQCQYDCHSFTVSWT
;
A
#
# COMPACT_ATOMS: atom_id res chain seq x y z
N MET A 1 53.13 -33.50 -8.46
CA MET A 1 53.58 -32.10 -8.45
C MET A 1 52.84 -31.34 -9.54
N GLN A 2 51.95 -30.41 -9.17
CA GLN A 2 51.79 -29.06 -9.72
C GLN A 2 50.61 -28.43 -8.98
N LYS A 3 50.92 -27.71 -7.90
CA LYS A 3 49.97 -26.90 -7.13
C LYS A 3 49.66 -25.63 -7.94
N ARG A 4 48.38 -25.29 -8.09
CA ARG A 4 47.87 -23.91 -7.96
C ARG A 4 46.46 -23.98 -7.39
N GLY A 5 46.35 -23.73 -6.09
CA GLY A 5 45.07 -23.52 -5.42
C GLY A 5 44.70 -22.04 -5.49
N ILE A 6 43.39 -21.77 -5.52
CA ILE A 6 42.83 -20.52 -5.01
C ILE A 6 41.54 -20.92 -4.29
N SER A 7 41.56 -20.76 -2.96
CA SER A 7 40.39 -20.76 -2.11
C SER A 7 40.17 -19.30 -1.71
N PHE A 8 38.99 -18.73 -1.94
CA PHE A 8 38.52 -17.58 -1.17
C PHE A 8 36.99 -17.62 -1.03
N THR A 9 36.61 -17.89 0.21
CA THR A 9 35.46 -17.43 1.01
C THR A 9 34.36 -16.61 0.35
N CYS A 10 33.13 -17.05 0.64
CA CYS A 10 31.89 -16.31 0.51
C CYS A 10 31.88 -15.07 1.43
N LEU A 11 31.50 -13.90 0.91
CA LEU A 11 30.89 -12.84 1.70
C LEU A 11 29.69 -12.25 0.94
N GLN A 12 28.54 -12.35 1.58
CA GLN A 12 27.23 -11.86 1.16
C GLN A 12 27.21 -10.31 1.11
N ARG A 13 26.40 -9.76 0.18
CA ARG A 13 25.30 -8.81 0.44
C ARG A 13 25.32 -7.49 -0.38
N ASP A 14 24.21 -7.32 -1.10
CA ASP A 14 23.50 -6.12 -1.58
C ASP A 14 24.23 -5.03 -2.38
N SER A 15 23.78 -4.81 -3.62
CA SER A 15 22.97 -3.63 -4.00
C SER A 15 22.85 -3.46 -5.52
N HIS A 16 21.59 -3.41 -5.96
CA HIS A 16 21.00 -2.67 -7.10
C HIS A 16 21.77 -2.41 -8.42
N ASP A 17 21.12 -2.85 -9.49
CA ASP A 17 20.98 -2.19 -10.80
C ASP A 17 22.23 -1.71 -11.54
N GLN A 18 22.55 -2.40 -12.64
CA GLN A 18 22.45 -1.90 -14.02
C GLN A 18 23.28 -2.87 -14.89
N CYS A 19 22.64 -3.83 -15.56
CA CYS A 19 23.26 -4.49 -16.70
C CYS A 19 22.31 -4.41 -17.89
N LYS A 20 22.37 -3.26 -18.57
CA LYS A 20 21.95 -3.15 -19.96
C LYS A 20 22.95 -3.97 -20.78
N THR A 21 22.51 -5.09 -21.33
CA THR A 21 23.20 -5.73 -22.45
C THR A 21 22.22 -5.78 -23.61
N VAL A 22 22.47 -4.90 -24.58
CA VAL A 22 21.98 -5.02 -25.95
C VAL A 22 22.59 -6.29 -26.52
N PHE A 23 21.76 -7.28 -26.82
CA PHE A 23 22.14 -8.38 -27.71
C PHE A 23 21.08 -8.50 -28.80
N ILE A 24 21.46 -8.02 -29.97
CA ILE A 24 20.82 -8.24 -31.26
C ILE A 24 21.18 -9.68 -31.64
N GLY A 25 20.18 -10.53 -31.90
CA GLY A 25 20.45 -11.92 -32.27
C GLY A 25 19.22 -12.79 -32.17
N LEU A 26 18.51 -12.90 -33.29
CA LEU A 26 17.45 -13.87 -33.54
C LEU A 26 17.96 -15.30 -33.26
N VAL A 27 17.58 -15.84 -32.10
CA VAL A 27 17.48 -17.28 -31.90
C VAL A 27 16.02 -17.56 -31.64
N ILE A 28 15.38 -18.23 -32.60
CA ILE A 28 14.09 -18.88 -32.39
C ILE A 28 14.31 -19.91 -31.29
N VAL A 29 14.11 -19.51 -30.03
CA VAL A 29 13.92 -20.44 -28.93
C VAL A 29 12.61 -21.12 -29.24
N ASN A 30 12.72 -22.34 -29.79
CA ASN A 30 11.64 -23.30 -29.79
C ASN A 30 11.30 -23.52 -28.31
N LEU A 31 10.33 -22.75 -27.83
CA LEU A 31 9.78 -22.93 -26.50
C LEU A 31 8.96 -24.22 -26.61
N GLN A 32 9.63 -25.37 -26.45
CA GLN A 32 8.94 -26.61 -26.16
C GLN A 32 7.95 -26.29 -25.03
N PRO A 33 6.64 -26.55 -25.21
CA PRO A 33 5.72 -26.44 -24.10
C PRO A 33 6.24 -27.37 -23.02
N THR A 34 6.67 -26.79 -21.90
CA THR A 34 7.06 -27.55 -20.72
C THR A 34 5.85 -28.41 -20.36
N ILE A 35 5.98 -29.71 -20.63
CA ILE A 35 5.00 -30.70 -20.24
C ILE A 35 4.91 -30.58 -18.72
N PRO A 36 3.74 -30.22 -18.14
CA PRO A 36 3.63 -30.14 -16.69
C PRO A 36 3.93 -31.53 -16.14
N ILE A 37 5.03 -31.64 -15.41
CA ILE A 37 5.43 -32.82 -14.65
C ILE A 37 4.28 -33.21 -13.71
N MET A 38 3.48 -34.20 -14.11
CA MET A 38 2.44 -34.74 -13.26
C MET A 38 3.11 -35.55 -12.15
N SER A 39 3.05 -35.01 -10.93
CA SER A 39 3.41 -35.74 -9.71
C SER A 39 2.67 -37.08 -9.70
N GLY A 40 3.41 -38.19 -9.64
CA GLY A 40 2.87 -39.55 -9.77
C GLY A 40 1.93 -40.00 -8.64
N LYS A 41 1.60 -39.10 -7.70
CA LYS A 41 0.78 -39.38 -6.52
C LYS A 41 -0.71 -39.04 -6.68
N ASP A 42 -1.10 -38.37 -7.76
CA ASP A 42 -2.49 -37.94 -8.00
C ASP A 42 -3.26 -38.91 -8.91
N ARG A 43 -3.14 -40.22 -8.68
CA ARG A 43 -3.94 -41.22 -9.42
C ARG A 43 -5.24 -41.47 -8.67
N ILE A 44 -6.34 -40.97 -9.22
CA ILE A 44 -7.69 -41.26 -8.70
C ILE A 44 -8.01 -42.72 -9.07
N ASN A 45 -8.40 -43.52 -8.08
CA ASN A 45 -8.79 -44.92 -8.27
C ASN A 45 -10.17 -44.99 -8.92
N ILE A 46 -10.20 -45.03 -10.26
CA ILE A 46 -11.42 -45.12 -11.08
C ILE A 46 -11.31 -46.31 -12.02
N PHE A 47 -12.42 -47.05 -12.17
CA PHE A 47 -12.49 -48.13 -13.15
C PHE A 47 -12.31 -47.55 -14.57
N PRO A 48 -11.41 -48.13 -15.40
CA PRO A 48 -11.11 -47.59 -16.71
C PRO A 48 -12.29 -47.80 -17.67
N SER A 49 -13.17 -46.79 -17.76
CA SER A 49 -14.22 -46.70 -18.78
C SER A 49 -14.01 -45.46 -19.68
N PRO A 50 -14.46 -45.48 -20.95
CA PRO A 50 -14.35 -44.33 -21.85
C PRO A 50 -15.00 -43.07 -21.26
N MET A 51 -16.15 -43.23 -20.61
CA MET A 51 -16.84 -42.15 -19.91
C MET A 51 -15.99 -41.58 -18.77
N ALA A 52 -15.36 -42.42 -17.95
CA ALA A 52 -14.49 -41.97 -16.88
C ALA A 52 -13.27 -41.19 -17.42
N GLN A 53 -12.71 -41.59 -18.56
CA GLN A 53 -11.61 -40.85 -19.20
C GLN A 53 -12.04 -39.42 -19.62
N THR A 54 -13.25 -39.26 -20.19
CA THR A 54 -13.75 -37.93 -20.58
C THR A 54 -13.94 -37.02 -19.36
N GLN A 55 -14.49 -37.54 -18.25
CA GLN A 55 -14.63 -36.78 -17.01
C GLN A 55 -13.28 -36.36 -16.43
N MET A 56 -12.28 -37.25 -16.46
CA MET A 56 -10.94 -36.96 -15.96
C MET A 56 -10.21 -35.91 -16.81
N LYS A 57 -10.35 -35.95 -18.15
CA LYS A 57 -9.84 -34.89 -19.04
C LYS A 57 -10.49 -33.54 -18.76
N LEU A 58 -11.79 -33.51 -18.46
CA LEU A 58 -12.50 -32.28 -18.10
C LEU A 58 -12.01 -31.72 -16.76
N ARG A 59 -11.86 -32.57 -15.74
CA ARG A 59 -11.30 -32.19 -14.43
C ARG A 59 -9.88 -31.64 -14.55
N LEU A 60 -9.04 -32.27 -15.36
CA LEU A 60 -7.67 -31.82 -15.62
C LEU A 60 -7.66 -30.43 -16.28
N LYS A 61 -8.47 -30.21 -17.32
CA LYS A 61 -8.60 -28.90 -17.98
C LYS A 61 -9.16 -27.84 -17.02
N GLY A 62 -10.13 -28.20 -16.17
CA GLY A 62 -10.67 -27.33 -15.13
C GLY A 62 -9.63 -26.94 -14.08
N ALA A 63 -8.83 -27.90 -13.62
CA ALA A 63 -7.74 -27.68 -12.67
C ALA A 63 -6.62 -26.80 -13.25
N GLN A 64 -6.23 -27.02 -14.50
CA GLN A 64 -5.25 -26.19 -15.20
C GLN A 64 -5.72 -24.73 -15.30
N LYS A 65 -6.98 -24.51 -15.70
CA LYS A 65 -7.58 -23.18 -15.74
C LYS A 65 -7.69 -22.57 -14.34
N GLY A 66 -8.19 -23.31 -13.35
CA GLY A 66 -8.33 -22.88 -11.96
C GLY A 66 -7.00 -22.45 -11.34
N HIS A 67 -5.93 -23.22 -11.55
CA HIS A 67 -4.59 -22.86 -11.08
C HIS A 67 -4.11 -21.54 -11.69
N SER A 68 -4.31 -21.34 -12.99
CA SER A 68 -3.92 -20.09 -13.66
C SER A 68 -4.71 -18.87 -13.13
N LEU A 69 -5.97 -19.04 -12.75
CA LEU A 69 -6.81 -17.99 -12.18
C LEU A 69 -6.39 -17.64 -10.75
N LEU A 70 -6.11 -18.67 -9.93
CA LEU A 70 -5.65 -18.48 -8.56
C LEU A 70 -4.27 -17.82 -8.51
N LYS A 71 -3.37 -18.18 -9.43
CA LYS A 71 -2.07 -17.53 -9.57
C LYS A 71 -2.23 -16.04 -9.92
N LYS A 72 -3.11 -15.69 -10.87
CA LYS A 72 -3.42 -14.29 -11.20
C LYS A 72 -4.00 -13.51 -10.01
N LYS A 73 -4.86 -14.16 -9.20
CA LYS A 73 -5.40 -13.56 -7.97
C LYS A 73 -4.31 -13.30 -6.93
N SER A 74 -3.40 -14.25 -6.69
CA SER A 74 -2.27 -14.05 -5.76
C SER A 74 -1.31 -12.97 -6.22
N ASP A 75 -1.01 -12.91 -7.51
CA ASP A 75 -0.11 -11.90 -8.08
C ASP A 75 -0.71 -10.49 -7.95
N ALA A 76 -2.02 -10.33 -8.20
CA ALA A 76 -2.71 -9.06 -8.01
C ALA A 76 -2.69 -8.59 -6.53
N LEU A 77 -2.90 -9.50 -5.58
CA LEU A 77 -2.86 -9.19 -4.16
C LEU A 77 -1.45 -8.79 -3.70
N THR A 78 -0.41 -9.52 -4.12
CA THR A 78 0.98 -9.20 -3.75
C THR A 78 1.44 -7.87 -4.36
N LEU A 79 1.00 -7.52 -5.57
CA LEU A 79 1.26 -6.21 -6.17
C LEU A 79 0.66 -5.08 -5.32
N ARG A 80 -0.61 -5.22 -4.91
CA ARG A 80 -1.30 -4.21 -4.09
C ARG A 80 -0.69 -4.10 -2.70
N PHE A 81 -0.30 -5.21 -2.09
CA PHE A 81 0.42 -5.22 -0.82
C PHE A 81 1.73 -4.42 -0.92
N ARG A 82 2.53 -4.64 -1.97
CA ARG A 82 3.76 -3.87 -2.21
C ARG A 82 3.49 -2.38 -2.43
N ALA A 83 2.44 -2.03 -3.16
CA ALA A 83 2.06 -0.63 -3.37
C ALA A 83 1.67 0.06 -2.05
N VAL A 84 0.94 -0.63 -1.18
CA VAL A 84 0.57 -0.12 0.15
C VAL A 84 1.80 0.05 1.04
N LEU A 85 2.72 -0.91 1.06
CA LEU A 85 3.95 -0.81 1.84
C LEU A 85 4.79 0.41 1.45
N LYS A 86 4.92 0.71 0.15
CA LYS A 86 5.61 1.91 -0.32
C LYS A 86 4.95 3.18 0.21
N LYS A 87 3.63 3.30 0.04
CA LYS A 87 2.86 4.45 0.56
C LYS A 87 3.00 4.63 2.07
N ILE A 88 3.03 3.53 2.83
CA ILE A 88 3.22 3.59 4.30
C ILE A 88 4.59 4.15 4.64
N ILE A 89 5.64 3.73 3.94
CA ILE A 89 7.01 4.23 4.20
C ILE A 89 7.10 5.72 3.85
N ASP A 90 6.60 6.11 2.68
CA ASP A 90 6.65 7.51 2.21
C ASP A 90 5.91 8.44 3.19
N THR A 91 4.69 8.05 3.58
CA THR A 91 3.89 8.81 4.55
C THR A 91 4.52 8.82 5.94
N LYS A 92 5.13 7.72 6.39
CA LYS A 92 5.78 7.66 7.71
C LYS A 92 6.96 8.63 7.82
N VAL A 93 7.74 8.75 6.74
CA VAL A 93 8.85 9.72 6.67
C VAL A 93 8.30 11.15 6.69
N ALA A 94 7.34 11.46 5.83
CA ALA A 94 6.71 12.79 5.79
C ALA A 94 6.06 13.18 7.13
N MET A 95 5.36 12.25 7.79
CA MET A 95 4.78 12.46 9.12
C MET A 95 5.84 12.79 10.17
N GLY A 96 7.05 12.22 10.05
CA GLY A 96 8.17 12.51 10.94
C GLY A 96 8.62 13.97 10.85
N ASP A 97 8.61 14.56 9.65
CA ASP A 97 9.02 15.95 9.44
C ASP A 97 7.92 16.93 9.87
N VAL A 98 6.66 16.65 9.52
CA VAL A 98 5.51 17.45 9.98
C VAL A 98 5.42 17.48 11.51
N MET A 99 5.75 16.37 12.19
CA MET A 99 5.73 16.33 13.65
C MET A 99 6.82 17.19 14.29
N LYS A 100 8.00 17.31 13.65
CA LYS A 100 9.07 18.20 14.12
C LYS A 100 8.64 19.66 14.00
N GLU A 101 8.11 20.05 12.85
CA GLU A 101 7.59 21.41 12.60
C GLU A 101 6.45 21.77 13.58
N ALA A 102 5.51 20.86 13.79
CA ALA A 102 4.43 21.05 14.75
C ALA A 102 4.94 21.21 16.20
N SER A 103 6.01 20.49 16.56
CA SER A 103 6.63 20.62 17.88
C SER A 103 7.34 21.96 18.07
N PHE A 104 7.97 22.49 17.01
CA PHE A 104 8.54 23.84 17.04
C PHE A 104 7.45 24.92 17.14
N SER A 105 6.38 24.79 16.35
CA SER A 105 5.22 25.69 16.42
C SER A 105 4.59 25.72 17.81
N LEU A 106 4.51 24.56 18.47
CA LEU A 106 4.03 24.45 19.85
C LEU A 106 4.98 25.11 20.84
N ALA A 107 6.30 25.03 20.63
CA ALA A 107 7.29 25.70 21.47
C ALA A 107 7.20 27.23 21.35
N GLU A 108 7.02 27.76 20.13
CA GLU A 108 6.79 29.18 19.88
C GLU A 108 5.51 29.68 20.58
N ALA A 109 4.41 28.93 20.45
CA ALA A 109 3.16 29.25 21.13
C ALA A 109 3.30 29.25 22.66
N LYS A 110 4.03 28.28 23.22
CA LYS A 110 4.34 28.23 24.66
C LYS A 110 5.24 29.37 25.12
N PHE A 111 6.16 29.82 24.28
CA PHE A 111 7.02 30.96 24.59
C PHE A 111 6.21 32.26 24.65
N ALA A 112 5.27 32.46 23.72
CA ALA A 112 4.45 33.67 23.66
C ALA A 112 3.34 33.72 24.73
N ALA A 113 2.62 32.61 24.94
CA ALA A 113 1.40 32.58 25.75
C ALA A 113 1.55 31.79 27.07
N GLY A 114 2.70 31.16 27.34
CA GLY A 114 2.91 30.36 28.54
C GLY A 114 2.25 28.97 28.46
N ASP A 115 1.65 28.50 29.56
CA ASP A 115 1.11 27.15 29.65
C ASP A 115 -0.31 27.03 29.05
N LEU A 116 -0.39 26.44 27.85
CA LEU A 116 -1.63 26.25 27.08
C LEU A 116 -2.37 24.93 27.41
N ASN A 117 -1.76 24.01 28.16
CA ASN A 117 -2.28 22.65 28.31
C ASN A 117 -3.64 22.62 29.02
N HIS A 118 -3.78 23.37 30.11
CA HIS A 118 -5.02 23.40 30.89
C HIS A 118 -6.19 24.00 30.12
N MET A 119 -5.95 25.08 29.36
CA MET A 119 -6.98 25.74 28.55
C MET A 119 -7.49 24.85 27.42
N VAL A 120 -6.60 24.12 26.75
CA VAL A 120 -7.00 23.24 25.65
C VAL A 120 -7.82 22.06 26.18
N ILE A 121 -7.37 21.40 27.24
CA ILE A 121 -8.03 20.21 27.80
C ILE A 121 -9.44 20.53 28.31
N GLN A 122 -9.62 21.69 28.95
CA GLN A 122 -10.94 22.10 29.47
C GLN A 122 -11.95 22.44 28.36
N ASN A 123 -11.48 22.80 27.17
CA ASN A 123 -12.34 23.22 26.05
C ASN A 123 -12.68 22.10 25.07
N VAL A 124 -12.23 20.86 25.30
CA VAL A 124 -12.56 19.72 24.42
C VAL A 124 -13.98 19.21 24.74
N SER A 125 -14.93 19.41 23.82
CA SER A 125 -16.30 18.89 23.95
C SER A 125 -16.59 17.74 22.97
N LYS A 126 -16.39 17.97 21.67
CA LYS A 126 -16.61 17.02 20.58
C LYS A 126 -15.40 17.00 19.66
N ALA A 127 -15.13 15.83 19.06
CA ALA A 127 -14.08 15.70 18.06
C ALA A 127 -14.47 16.43 16.77
N GLN A 128 -13.62 17.37 16.34
CA GLN A 128 -13.79 18.13 15.09
C GLN A 128 -13.53 17.25 13.86
N THR A 129 -12.39 16.54 13.85
CA THR A 129 -12.03 15.61 12.79
C THR A 129 -12.38 14.19 13.21
N LYS A 130 -13.23 13.54 12.42
CA LYS A 130 -13.66 12.15 12.61
C LYS A 130 -13.19 11.31 11.44
N VAL A 131 -13.26 9.99 11.61
CA VAL A 131 -12.86 9.02 10.57
C VAL A 131 -14.08 8.22 10.13
N ARG A 132 -14.27 8.08 8.82
CA ARG A 132 -15.27 7.21 8.20
C ARG A 132 -14.58 6.02 7.54
N THR A 133 -15.24 4.86 7.56
CA THR A 133 -14.72 3.65 6.92
C THR A 133 -15.39 3.42 5.58
N ARG A 134 -14.59 3.24 4.52
CA ARG A 134 -14.99 2.75 3.21
C ARG A 134 -14.49 1.33 3.00
N LYS A 135 -15.15 0.55 2.15
CA LYS A 135 -14.72 -0.81 1.78
C LYS A 135 -14.23 -0.79 0.32
N ASP A 136 -12.98 -1.14 0.09
CA ASP A 136 -12.38 -1.31 -1.24
C ASP A 136 -12.19 -2.79 -1.55
N ASN A 137 -12.42 -3.20 -2.80
CA ASN A 137 -12.36 -4.61 -3.20
C ASN A 137 -11.19 -4.86 -4.14
N VAL A 138 -10.26 -5.72 -3.73
CA VAL A 138 -9.11 -6.14 -4.55
C VAL A 138 -9.19 -7.65 -4.77
N ALA A 139 -9.39 -8.07 -6.03
CA ALA A 139 -9.44 -9.48 -6.43
C ALA A 139 -10.40 -10.35 -5.58
N GLY A 140 -11.50 -9.75 -5.11
CA GLY A 140 -12.50 -10.41 -4.26
C GLY A 140 -12.16 -10.45 -2.77
N VAL A 141 -11.19 -9.66 -2.30
CA VAL A 141 -10.92 -9.40 -0.88
C VAL A 141 -11.32 -7.95 -0.57
N ALA A 142 -12.15 -7.75 0.46
CA ALA A 142 -12.60 -6.42 0.90
C ALA A 142 -11.65 -5.85 1.95
N LEU A 143 -11.05 -4.70 1.69
CA LEU A 143 -10.17 -3.94 2.59
C LEU A 143 -10.92 -2.72 3.13
N PRO A 144 -10.92 -2.48 4.45
CA PRO A 144 -11.40 -1.22 5.00
C PRO A 144 -10.37 -0.12 4.76
N ILE A 145 -10.80 0.99 4.18
CA ILE A 145 -10.04 2.23 4.00
C ILE A 145 -10.66 3.29 4.90
N PHE A 146 -9.82 4.07 5.56
CA PHE A 146 -10.25 5.16 6.43
C PHE A 146 -10.09 6.48 5.71
N GLU A 147 -11.13 7.31 5.77
CA GLU A 147 -11.12 8.69 5.27
C GLU A 147 -11.46 9.63 6.41
N ASP A 148 -10.77 10.74 6.49
CA ASP A 148 -11.05 11.82 7.42
C ASP A 148 -12.26 12.63 6.95
N TYR A 149 -13.06 13.06 7.92
CA TYR A 149 -14.22 13.90 7.70
C TYR A 149 -14.28 14.93 8.81
N GLN A 150 -14.41 16.20 8.41
CA GLN A 150 -14.57 17.31 9.33
C GLN A 150 -16.05 17.68 9.38
N ASP A 151 -16.66 17.51 10.54
CA ASP A 151 -17.96 18.11 10.83
C ASP A 151 -17.71 19.61 11.14
N GLY A 152 -18.45 20.51 10.48
CA GLY A 152 -18.24 21.97 10.52
C GLY A 152 -17.91 22.56 11.90
N SER A 153 -17.04 23.57 11.88
CA SER A 153 -16.17 24.08 12.94
C SER A 153 -16.80 24.61 14.23
N ASP A 154 -16.22 24.22 15.37
CA ASP A 154 -16.11 25.06 16.58
C ASP A 154 -14.94 26.04 16.40
N CYS A 155 -15.23 27.27 15.97
CA CYS A 155 -14.29 28.37 15.81
C CYS A 155 -13.96 29.06 17.15
N LYS A 156 -13.41 28.33 18.13
CA LYS A 156 -13.18 28.88 19.48
C LYS A 156 -11.81 29.53 19.69
N TYR A 157 -10.83 29.25 18.82
CA TYR A 157 -9.47 29.82 18.87
C TYR A 157 -9.19 30.63 17.60
N ARG A 158 -9.96 31.71 17.40
CA ARG A 158 -9.50 32.85 16.61
C ARG A 158 -8.77 33.76 17.59
N CYS A 159 -7.45 33.67 17.66
CA CYS A 159 -6.67 34.64 18.42
C CYS A 159 -6.88 36.01 17.79
N HIS A 160 -7.46 36.92 18.57
CA HIS A 160 -7.50 38.35 18.27
C HIS A 160 -6.09 38.89 18.50
N CYS A 161 -5.37 39.17 17.42
CA CYS A 161 -4.34 40.20 17.40
C CYS A 161 -4.44 40.86 16.02
N ASP A 162 -4.87 42.11 16.01
CA ASP A 162 -4.87 42.98 14.85
C ASP A 162 -3.45 43.10 14.26
N CYS A 163 -3.33 42.79 12.96
CA CYS A 163 -2.44 43.49 12.04
C CYS A 163 -3.07 43.43 10.65
N GLN A 164 -3.58 44.58 10.21
CA GLN A 164 -4.19 44.81 8.90
C GLN A 164 -3.19 44.63 7.75
N CYS A 165 -3.65 43.94 6.69
CA CYS A 165 -3.41 44.13 5.25
C CYS A 165 -4.26 43.05 4.54
N GLN A 166 -5.54 43.25 4.15
CA GLN A 166 -6.04 43.96 2.93
C GLN A 166 -5.49 43.25 1.67
N TYR A 167 -6.26 42.51 0.83
CA TYR A 167 -7.53 42.76 0.08
C TYR A 167 -8.21 41.38 -0.19
N ASP A 168 -9.52 41.19 -0.40
CA ASP A 168 -10.61 42.07 -0.84
C ASP A 168 -11.94 41.75 -0.14
N CYS A 169 -12.75 42.78 -0.07
CA CYS A 169 -14.00 42.89 0.66
C CYS A 169 -15.22 42.76 -0.29
N HIS A 170 -16.42 42.69 0.30
CA HIS A 170 -17.77 42.84 -0.28
C HIS A 170 -18.52 41.62 -0.85
N SER A 171 -19.46 41.10 -0.04
CA SER A 171 -20.93 41.33 -0.15
C SER A 171 -21.68 40.19 0.55
N PHE A 172 -22.73 40.31 1.36
CA PHE A 172 -23.52 41.43 1.86
C PHE A 172 -24.44 40.87 2.97
N THR A 173 -24.65 41.66 4.02
CA THR A 173 -25.84 41.74 4.90
C THR A 173 -26.30 40.56 5.76
N VAL A 174 -26.13 40.79 7.07
CA VAL A 174 -26.96 40.33 8.18
C VAL A 174 -28.36 40.98 8.10
N SER A 175 -29.40 40.29 8.57
CA SER A 175 -30.48 40.95 9.30
C SER A 175 -31.08 40.02 10.34
N TRP A 176 -31.21 40.58 11.54
CA TRP A 176 -31.78 39.99 12.74
C TRP A 176 -33.26 39.67 12.56
N THR A 177 -33.65 38.44 12.90
CA THR A 177 -34.80 38.11 13.78
C THR A 177 -34.64 36.66 14.22
#